data_AF-Q22831-F1
#
_entry.id   AF-Q22831-F1
#
_cell.length_a   1.000
_cell.length_b   1.000
_cell.length_c   1.000
_cell.angle_alpha   90.00
_cell.angle_beta   90.00
_cell.angle_gamma   90.00
#
_symmetry.space_group_name_H-M   'P 1'
#
loop_
_entity.id
_entity.type
_entity.pdbx_description
1 polymer ?
#
loop_
_entity_poly.entity_id
_entity_poly.type
_entity_poly.pdbx_seq_one_letter_code
_entity_poly.pdbx_strand_id
1 'polypeptide(L)'
;MSRMIFLFLIPVVTSCIPTQQIETTTTTTTTTTTTMTTTTTTEMPCPTDWEKFERPSGPWCVKLFVGLYLQGNRNEASARCAAEGAVLSGVQNQAELNAMTRQFTKLRYGYFWVGAMRKTSCLMSQLTATCTALNSFEWTDGSTTGTDGFIWKTGDPNNYLYNLYDEPCVAVDVNLMKDIA
;
A
#
# COMPACT_ATOMS: atom_id res chain seq x y z
N MET A 1 -11.13 41.79 -12.91
CA MET A 1 -10.91 41.42 -11.49
C MET A 1 -12.15 40.68 -11.01
N SER A 2 -12.11 39.35 -10.91
CA SER A 2 -13.19 38.59 -10.27
C SER A 2 -12.57 37.36 -9.62
N ARG A 3 -12.47 37.42 -8.28
CA ARG A 3 -12.02 36.34 -7.41
C ARG A 3 -13.20 35.38 -7.21
N MET A 4 -13.10 34.16 -7.72
CA MET A 4 -14.00 33.06 -7.34
C MET A 4 -13.41 32.38 -6.09
N ILE A 5 -13.98 32.70 -4.93
CA ILE A 5 -13.77 31.97 -3.66
C ILE A 5 -14.73 30.78 -3.67
N PHE A 6 -14.18 29.57 -3.79
CA PHE A 6 -14.93 28.33 -3.57
C PHE A 6 -14.92 27.98 -2.08
N LEU A 7 -15.96 28.43 -1.37
CA LEU A 7 -16.30 27.96 -0.02
C LEU A 7 -17.10 26.66 -0.17
N PHE A 8 -16.43 25.51 -0.06
CA PHE A 8 -17.09 24.22 0.14
C PHE A 8 -17.55 24.13 1.61
N LEU A 9 -18.77 24.60 1.86
CA LEU A 9 -19.60 24.16 2.98
C LEU A 9 -20.54 23.10 2.41
N ILE A 10 -20.57 21.89 2.97
CA ILE A 10 -21.74 20.99 3.06
C ILE A 10 -21.33 19.72 3.86
N PRO A 11 -22.26 19.14 4.63
CA PRO A 11 -22.00 18.81 6.03
C PRO A 11 -21.74 17.33 6.29
N VAL A 12 -21.20 17.12 7.49
CA VAL A 12 -21.16 15.87 8.23
C VAL A 12 -22.51 15.13 8.12
N VAL A 13 -22.55 14.06 7.32
CA VAL A 13 -23.57 13.02 7.45
C VAL A 13 -22.91 11.78 8.01
N THR A 14 -22.90 11.72 9.33
CA THR A 14 -22.75 10.49 10.10
C THR A 14 -24.03 9.70 9.93
N SER A 15 -24.03 8.67 9.10
CA SER A 15 -25.03 7.61 9.17
C SER A 15 -24.37 6.27 8.87
N CYS A 16 -23.82 5.68 9.91
CA CYS A 16 -23.61 4.23 9.97
C CYS A 16 -24.98 3.56 9.82
N ILE A 17 -25.13 2.63 8.89
CA ILE A 17 -26.21 1.63 8.95
C ILE A 17 -25.59 0.24 8.84
N PRO A 18 -26.02 -0.73 9.67
CA PRO A 18 -25.32 -2.00 9.89
C PRO A 18 -25.82 -3.11 8.97
N THR A 19 -24.89 -4.04 8.70
CA THR A 19 -25.08 -5.48 8.44
C THR A 19 -26.02 -5.85 7.29
N GLN A 20 -25.48 -5.92 6.07
CA GLN A 20 -26.10 -6.69 5.00
C GLN A 20 -25.73 -8.17 5.08
N GLN A 21 -26.72 -8.97 4.71
CA GLN A 21 -26.98 -10.33 5.14
C GLN A 21 -26.02 -11.38 4.55
N ILE A 22 -25.82 -12.44 5.34
CA ILE A 22 -25.18 -13.69 4.96
C ILE A 22 -26.05 -14.32 3.86
N GLU A 23 -25.69 -14.15 2.59
CA GLU A 23 -26.35 -14.84 1.49
C GLU A 23 -25.42 -15.93 0.96
N THR A 24 -25.73 -17.15 1.38
CA THR A 24 -25.11 -18.40 0.97
C THR A 24 -25.22 -18.55 -0.55
N THR A 25 -24.15 -18.20 -1.27
CA THR A 25 -24.11 -18.28 -2.72
C THR A 25 -24.02 -19.75 -3.14
N THR A 26 -25.11 -20.24 -3.73
CA THR A 26 -25.22 -21.59 -4.30
C THR A 26 -24.36 -21.68 -5.57
N THR A 27 -23.39 -22.58 -5.57
CA THR A 27 -22.48 -22.84 -6.68
C THR A 27 -23.25 -23.32 -7.92
N THR A 28 -23.49 -22.43 -8.87
CA THR A 28 -23.94 -22.81 -10.22
C THR A 28 -22.74 -22.71 -11.16
N THR A 29 -22.17 -23.86 -11.51
CA THR A 29 -21.09 -24.00 -12.48
C THR A 29 -21.64 -23.77 -13.88
N THR A 30 -21.52 -22.56 -14.39
CA THR A 30 -21.77 -22.27 -15.82
C THR A 30 -20.43 -22.13 -16.53
N THR A 31 -20.03 -23.22 -17.22
CA THR A 31 -18.88 -23.27 -18.12
C THR A 31 -19.12 -22.34 -19.30
N THR A 32 -18.61 -21.12 -19.24
CA THR A 32 -18.60 -20.19 -20.38
C THR A 32 -17.24 -20.28 -21.05
N THR A 33 -17.21 -20.91 -22.22
CA THR A 33 -16.05 -20.95 -23.12
C THR A 33 -15.85 -19.57 -23.72
N THR A 34 -15.05 -18.73 -23.05
CA THR A 34 -14.71 -17.40 -23.57
C THR A 34 -13.60 -17.53 -24.59
N THR A 35 -13.93 -17.23 -25.85
CA THR A 35 -13.03 -17.11 -26.99
C THR A 35 -11.89 -16.14 -26.67
N MET A 36 -10.65 -16.65 -26.61
CA MET A 36 -9.45 -15.85 -26.43
C MET A 36 -9.27 -14.91 -27.63
N THR A 37 -9.71 -13.67 -27.48
CA THR A 37 -9.40 -12.62 -28.44
C THR A 37 -8.01 -12.11 -28.10
N THR A 38 -7.00 -12.65 -28.78
CA THR A 38 -5.59 -12.24 -28.66
C THR A 38 -5.44 -10.85 -29.28
N THR A 39 -5.86 -9.83 -28.55
CA THR A 39 -5.54 -8.46 -28.92
C THR A 39 -4.06 -8.29 -28.60
N THR A 40 -3.25 -8.00 -29.62
CA THR A 40 -1.84 -7.64 -29.47
C THR A 40 -1.78 -6.31 -28.71
N THR A 41 -1.86 -6.37 -27.38
CA THR A 41 -1.76 -5.21 -26.51
C THR A 41 -0.32 -4.74 -26.59
N THR A 42 -0.09 -3.70 -27.39
CA THR A 42 1.10 -2.85 -27.30
C THR A 42 1.37 -2.60 -25.83
N GLU A 43 2.50 -3.12 -25.34
CA GLU A 43 3.00 -2.92 -23.99
C GLU A 43 2.81 -1.45 -23.63
N MET A 44 1.87 -1.14 -22.73
CA MET A 44 1.74 0.22 -22.24
C MET A 44 2.93 0.43 -21.30
N PRO A 45 3.95 1.22 -21.70
CA PRO A 45 5.10 1.41 -20.86
C PRO A 45 4.68 2.21 -19.62
N CYS A 46 5.40 2.02 -18.51
CA CYS A 46 5.24 2.90 -17.37
C CYS A 46 5.45 4.37 -17.78
N PRO A 47 4.79 5.33 -17.11
CA PRO A 47 5.02 6.74 -17.40
C PRO A 47 6.50 7.11 -17.22
N THR A 48 6.92 8.22 -17.82
CA THR A 48 8.32 8.68 -17.74
C THR A 48 8.78 8.84 -16.29
N ASP A 49 9.97 8.32 -15.99
CA ASP A 49 10.58 8.30 -14.66
C ASP A 49 9.82 7.47 -13.60
N TRP A 50 9.04 6.48 -14.03
CA TRP A 50 8.50 5.41 -13.18
C TRP A 50 9.29 4.13 -13.42
N GLU A 51 9.51 3.36 -12.36
CA GLU A 51 10.17 2.07 -12.41
C GLU A 51 9.13 0.96 -12.62
N LYS A 52 9.39 0.08 -13.58
CA LYS A 52 8.51 -1.04 -13.92
C LYS A 52 8.93 -2.29 -13.18
N PHE A 53 7.97 -2.99 -12.60
CA PHE A 53 8.11 -4.34 -12.08
C PHE A 53 7.14 -5.29 -12.76
N GLU A 54 7.48 -6.57 -12.76
CA GLU A 54 6.57 -7.64 -13.16
C GLU A 54 6.11 -8.38 -11.90
N ARG A 55 4.79 -8.35 -11.64
CA ARG A 55 4.14 -9.02 -10.51
C ARG A 55 3.25 -10.15 -11.01
N PRO A 56 2.77 -11.06 -10.14
CA PRO A 56 1.79 -12.08 -10.53
C PRO A 56 0.50 -11.51 -11.15
N SER A 57 0.11 -10.29 -10.77
CA SER A 57 -1.05 -9.57 -11.34
C SER A 57 -0.77 -8.92 -12.70
N GLY A 58 0.47 -8.93 -13.18
CA GLY A 58 0.93 -8.22 -14.38
C GLY A 58 1.91 -7.07 -14.08
N PRO A 59 2.20 -6.24 -15.08
CA PRO A 59 3.15 -5.14 -14.94
C PRO A 59 2.65 -4.10 -13.93
N TRP A 60 3.57 -3.57 -13.14
CA TRP A 60 3.29 -2.57 -12.11
C TRP A 60 4.32 -1.44 -12.17
N CYS A 61 3.85 -0.20 -12.06
CA CYS A 61 4.70 0.98 -12.16
C CYS A 61 4.76 1.67 -10.80
N VAL A 62 5.97 1.95 -10.32
CA VAL A 62 6.17 2.69 -9.07
C VAL A 62 6.99 3.94 -9.29
N LYS A 63 6.70 4.97 -8.51
CA LYS A 63 7.52 6.17 -8.41
C LYS A 63 7.50 6.68 -6.98
N LEU A 64 8.66 7.09 -6.49
CA LEU A 64 8.75 7.80 -5.24
C LEU A 64 8.30 9.25 -5.37
N PHE A 65 7.36 9.65 -4.53
CA PHE A 65 6.95 11.05 -4.35
C PHE A 65 7.45 11.59 -3.02
N VAL A 66 8.41 12.52 -3.06
CA VAL A 66 8.99 13.13 -1.86
C VAL A 66 8.13 14.33 -1.43
N GLY A 67 7.61 14.29 -0.20
CA GLY A 67 6.96 15.43 0.44
C GLY A 67 7.97 16.29 1.21
N LEU A 68 7.73 17.60 1.29
CA LEU A 68 8.55 18.52 2.11
C LEU A 68 8.25 18.44 3.61
N TYR A 69 7.22 17.70 4.00
CA TYR A 69 6.77 17.67 5.39
C TYR A 69 7.54 16.60 6.16
N LEU A 70 8.31 17.05 7.15
CA LEU A 70 9.03 16.18 8.10
C LEU A 70 8.12 15.22 8.88
N GLN A 71 6.79 15.44 8.84
CA GLN A 71 5.78 14.71 9.61
C GLN A 71 4.63 14.18 8.73
N GLY A 72 4.90 13.94 7.44
CA GLY A 72 3.86 13.42 6.54
C GLY A 72 3.33 12.07 7.02
N ASN A 73 2.05 11.99 7.36
CA ASN A 73 1.43 10.72 7.75
C ASN A 73 1.01 9.90 6.51
N ARG A 74 0.67 8.62 6.69
CA ARG A 74 0.28 7.73 5.58
C ARG A 74 -0.92 8.27 4.80
N ASN A 75 -1.89 8.93 5.45
CA ASN A 75 -3.09 9.45 4.77
C ASN A 75 -2.74 10.57 3.79
N GLU A 76 -1.82 11.46 4.16
CA GLU A 76 -1.31 12.50 3.27
C GLU A 76 -0.54 11.89 2.10
N ALA A 77 0.28 10.87 2.35
CA ALA A 77 0.99 10.15 1.28
C ALA A 77 0.01 9.46 0.32
N SER A 78 -1.03 8.82 0.86
CA SER A 78 -2.10 8.20 0.07
C SER A 78 -2.86 9.23 -0.77
N ALA A 79 -3.18 10.39 -0.20
CA ALA A 79 -3.88 11.47 -0.93
C ALA A 79 -3.01 12.04 -2.06
N ARG A 80 -1.68 12.11 -1.87
CA ARG A 80 -0.75 12.53 -2.92
C ARG A 80 -0.65 11.52 -4.05
N CYS A 81 -0.56 10.22 -3.74
CA CYS A 81 -0.64 9.19 -4.78
C CYS A 81 -1.96 9.29 -5.55
N ALA A 82 -3.08 9.48 -4.85
CA ALA A 82 -4.40 9.61 -5.49
C ALA A 82 -4.49 10.83 -6.43
N ALA A 83 -3.82 11.95 -6.09
CA ALA A 83 -3.75 13.14 -6.95
C ALA A 83 -3.04 12.88 -8.28
N GLU A 84 -2.19 11.85 -8.35
CA GLU A 84 -1.47 11.41 -9.56
C GLU A 84 -2.19 10.23 -10.26
N GLY A 85 -3.41 9.89 -9.83
CA GLY A 85 -4.13 8.71 -10.33
C GLY A 85 -3.51 7.38 -9.89
N ALA A 86 -2.73 7.39 -8.80
CA ALA A 86 -2.01 6.25 -8.28
C ALA A 86 -2.45 5.87 -6.86
N VAL A 87 -1.88 4.78 -6.34
CA VAL A 87 -2.06 4.32 -4.96
C VAL A 87 -0.70 4.16 -4.29
N LEU A 88 -0.66 4.11 -2.95
CA LEU A 88 0.54 3.67 -2.24
C LEU A 88 0.82 2.22 -2.65
N SER A 89 1.95 1.99 -3.30
CA SER A 89 2.36 0.66 -3.74
C SER A 89 2.78 -0.20 -2.54
N GLY A 90 2.38 -1.47 -2.52
CA GLY A 90 3.02 -2.49 -1.70
C GLY A 90 4.40 -2.85 -2.25
N VAL A 91 5.00 -3.88 -1.66
CA VAL A 91 6.34 -4.38 -2.00
C VAL A 91 6.23 -5.87 -2.29
N GLN A 92 6.50 -6.31 -3.51
CA GLN A 92 6.31 -7.72 -3.88
C GLN A 92 7.38 -8.63 -3.27
N ASN A 93 8.63 -8.16 -3.17
CA ASN A 93 9.78 -8.94 -2.70
C ASN A 93 10.99 -8.03 -2.39
N GLN A 94 12.07 -8.62 -1.88
CA GLN A 94 13.33 -7.92 -1.58
C GLN A 94 13.92 -7.17 -2.79
N ALA A 95 13.79 -7.70 -4.01
CA ALA A 95 14.34 -7.04 -5.21
C ALA A 95 13.59 -5.74 -5.50
N GLU A 96 12.26 -5.74 -5.40
CA GLU A 96 11.43 -4.54 -5.48
C GLU A 96 11.75 -3.57 -4.34
N LEU A 97 11.91 -4.05 -3.11
CA LEU A 97 12.27 -3.21 -1.97
C LEU A 97 13.61 -2.49 -2.18
N ASN A 98 14.61 -3.21 -2.68
CA ASN A 98 15.91 -2.65 -3.03
C ASN A 98 15.77 -1.59 -4.12
N ALA A 99 14.95 -1.85 -5.14
CA ALA A 99 14.70 -0.92 -6.23
C ALA A 99 14.00 0.37 -5.78
N MET A 100 12.90 0.25 -5.02
CA MET A 100 12.21 1.39 -4.42
C MET A 100 13.15 2.22 -3.53
N THR A 101 14.00 1.56 -2.74
CA THR A 101 14.97 2.25 -1.87
C THR A 101 16.07 2.96 -2.68
N ARG A 102 16.46 2.45 -3.87
CA ARG A 102 17.41 3.15 -4.74
C ARG A 102 16.88 4.48 -5.24
N GLN A 103 15.57 4.64 -5.38
CA GLN A 103 14.96 5.95 -5.71
C GLN A 103 15.20 7.00 -4.60
N PHE A 104 15.44 6.56 -3.36
CA PHE A 104 15.81 7.42 -2.22
C PHE A 104 17.28 7.81 -2.15
N THR A 105 18.17 7.29 -3.01
CA THR A 105 19.63 7.49 -2.89
C THR A 105 20.09 8.95 -2.82
N LYS A 106 19.27 9.90 -3.27
CA LYS A 106 19.53 11.34 -3.15
C LYS A 106 19.25 11.93 -1.76
N LEU A 107 18.59 11.20 -0.88
CA LEU A 107 18.20 11.66 0.46
C LEU A 107 19.03 10.95 1.53
N ARG A 108 19.58 11.75 2.45
CA ARG A 108 20.52 11.28 3.49
C ARG A 108 19.84 10.45 4.57
N TYR A 109 18.59 10.79 4.90
CA TYR A 109 17.73 10.12 5.87
C TYR A 109 16.29 10.23 5.41
N GLY A 110 15.47 9.22 5.69
CA GLY A 110 14.04 9.28 5.42
C GLY A 110 13.37 7.93 5.57
N TYR A 111 12.05 7.98 5.43
CA TYR A 111 11.23 6.79 5.26
C TYR A 111 10.19 7.10 4.20
N PHE A 112 9.58 6.07 3.64
CA PHE A 112 8.41 6.21 2.79
C PHE A 112 7.31 5.25 3.18
N TRP A 113 6.09 5.74 3.03
CA TRP A 113 4.89 4.94 3.23
C TRP A 113 4.70 3.97 2.08
N VAL A 114 4.35 2.74 2.40
CA VAL A 114 3.95 1.72 1.42
C VAL A 114 2.49 1.33 1.62
N GLY A 115 1.94 0.68 0.62
CA GLY A 115 0.56 0.21 0.57
C GLY A 115 0.32 -1.01 1.43
N ALA A 116 0.52 -0.93 2.75
CA ALA A 116 0.11 -1.95 3.69
C ALA A 116 -0.54 -1.37 4.95
N MET A 117 -1.49 -2.11 5.50
CA MET A 117 -2.19 -1.79 6.75
C MET A 117 -2.22 -3.00 7.68
N ARG A 118 -2.16 -2.74 8.99
CA ARG A 118 -2.34 -3.77 10.01
C ARG A 118 -3.78 -4.27 9.93
N LYS A 119 -3.94 -5.59 9.91
CA LYS A 119 -5.26 -6.22 9.89
C LYS A 119 -6.04 -5.85 11.12
N THR A 120 -7.36 -5.67 10.97
CA THR A 120 -8.26 -5.35 12.08
C THR A 120 -8.15 -6.35 13.24
N SER A 121 -7.94 -7.64 12.95
CA SER A 121 -7.76 -8.69 13.95
C SER A 121 -6.43 -8.64 14.72
N CYS A 122 -5.47 -7.85 14.24
CA CYS A 122 -4.14 -7.66 14.83
C CYS A 122 -3.88 -6.23 15.32
N LEU A 123 -4.90 -5.36 15.25
CA LEU A 123 -4.89 -4.07 15.93
C LEU A 123 -4.86 -4.29 17.45
N MET A 124 -4.21 -3.38 18.16
CA MET A 124 -4.07 -3.45 19.62
C MET A 124 -3.49 -4.79 20.11
N SER A 125 -2.63 -5.40 19.32
CA SER A 125 -1.91 -6.62 19.66
C SER A 125 -0.44 -6.48 19.29
N GLN A 126 0.44 -6.94 20.18
CA GLN A 126 1.83 -7.22 19.83
C GLN A 126 1.92 -8.49 18.97
N LEU A 127 3.14 -8.93 18.69
CA LEU A 127 3.39 -10.20 18.03
C LEU A 127 2.95 -11.37 18.91
N THR A 128 2.10 -12.23 18.36
CA THR A 128 1.56 -13.44 19.00
C THR A 128 1.62 -14.62 18.04
N ALA A 129 1.19 -15.80 18.48
CA ALA A 129 1.04 -16.96 17.60
C ALA A 129 0.04 -16.71 16.45
N THR A 130 -0.94 -15.82 16.65
CA THR A 130 -1.96 -15.48 15.64
C THR A 130 -1.55 -14.26 14.81
N CYS A 131 -0.97 -13.24 15.44
CA CYS A 131 -0.48 -12.03 14.80
C CYS A 131 1.05 -12.06 14.72
N THR A 132 1.58 -12.66 13.67
CA THR A 132 3.00 -12.81 13.41
C THR A 132 3.53 -11.65 12.57
N ALA A 133 4.85 -11.55 12.44
CA ALA A 133 5.49 -10.54 11.61
C ALA A 133 5.02 -10.59 10.14
N LEU A 134 4.66 -11.77 9.63
CA LEU A 134 4.29 -11.94 8.22
C LEU A 134 2.79 -11.87 7.96
N ASN A 135 1.94 -12.00 8.97
CA ASN A 135 0.49 -12.05 8.77
C ASN A 135 -0.30 -10.92 9.44
N SER A 136 0.36 -10.06 10.24
CA SER A 136 -0.29 -8.95 10.95
C SER A 136 -0.72 -7.82 10.03
N PHE A 137 -0.17 -7.77 8.82
CA PHE A 137 -0.44 -6.74 7.81
C PHE A 137 -1.03 -7.36 6.54
N GLU A 138 -1.72 -6.52 5.78
CA GLU A 138 -2.23 -6.83 4.45
C GLU A 138 -1.89 -5.71 3.47
N TRP A 139 -1.63 -6.09 2.22
CA TRP A 139 -1.42 -5.13 1.14
C TRP A 139 -2.72 -4.44 0.78
N THR A 140 -2.61 -3.16 0.40
CA THR A 140 -3.75 -2.27 0.12
C THR A 140 -3.74 -1.70 -1.29
N ASP A 141 -2.75 -2.07 -2.10
CA ASP A 141 -2.60 -1.58 -3.48
C ASP A 141 -3.37 -2.39 -4.51
N GLY A 142 -3.96 -3.53 -4.10
CA GLY A 142 -4.72 -4.43 -4.98
C GLY A 142 -3.87 -5.24 -5.96
N SER A 143 -2.53 -5.16 -5.89
CA SER A 143 -1.62 -5.84 -6.81
C SER A 143 -0.59 -6.70 -6.08
N THR A 144 -0.09 -6.25 -4.94
CA THR A 144 0.93 -6.99 -4.19
C THR A 144 0.31 -8.25 -3.56
N THR A 145 1.01 -9.37 -3.71
CA THR A 145 0.57 -10.67 -3.17
C THR A 145 1.67 -11.31 -2.33
N GLY A 146 1.30 -12.26 -1.46
CA GLY A 146 2.26 -12.94 -0.59
C GLY A 146 2.82 -12.03 0.49
N THR A 147 3.92 -12.46 1.11
CA THR A 147 4.53 -11.79 2.27
C THR A 147 6.02 -11.49 2.08
N ASP A 148 6.57 -11.73 0.90
CA ASP A 148 8.01 -11.67 0.63
C ASP A 148 8.57 -10.23 0.71
N GLY A 149 7.72 -9.22 0.62
CA GLY A 149 8.08 -7.82 0.85
C GLY A 149 8.02 -7.36 2.31
N PHE A 150 7.52 -8.20 3.23
CA PHE A 150 7.50 -7.89 4.67
C PHE A 150 8.85 -8.22 5.31
N ILE A 151 9.82 -7.32 5.09
CA ILE A 151 11.15 -7.38 5.67
C ILE A 151 11.22 -6.38 6.81
N TRP A 152 11.31 -6.90 8.04
CA TRP A 152 11.24 -6.09 9.25
C TRP A 152 12.61 -5.87 9.85
N LYS A 153 12.80 -4.70 10.46
CA LYS A 153 13.93 -4.49 11.36
C LYS A 153 13.82 -5.40 12.57
N THR A 154 14.95 -5.68 13.20
CA THR A 154 14.96 -6.47 14.44
C THR A 154 14.01 -5.87 15.47
N GLY A 155 13.05 -6.69 15.93
CA GLY A 155 12.05 -6.31 16.90
C GLY A 155 10.76 -5.73 16.31
N ASP A 156 10.67 -5.46 15.01
CA ASP A 156 9.42 -5.06 14.34
C ASP A 156 8.71 -6.26 13.69
N PRO A 157 7.39 -6.18 13.42
CA PRO A 157 6.47 -5.07 13.73
C PRO A 157 5.77 -5.28 15.10
N ASN A 158 6.44 -4.88 16.19
CA ASN A 158 6.02 -5.21 17.55
C ASN A 158 4.76 -4.52 18.04
N ASN A 159 4.30 -3.44 17.39
CA ASN A 159 3.20 -2.64 17.89
C ASN A 159 3.46 -2.14 19.32
N TYR A 160 4.62 -1.50 19.55
CA TYR A 160 5.17 -1.32 20.90
C TYR A 160 4.20 -0.63 21.88
N LEU A 161 3.48 0.40 21.41
CA LEU A 161 2.52 1.18 22.20
C LEU A 161 1.07 0.76 21.98
N TYR A 162 0.79 -0.48 21.56
CA TYR A 162 -0.54 -0.96 21.11
C TYR A 162 -1.74 -0.65 22.04
N ASN A 163 -1.50 -0.45 23.34
CA ASN A 163 -2.53 -0.11 24.34
C ASN A 163 -2.82 1.40 24.46
N LEU A 164 -2.01 2.24 23.82
CA LEU A 164 -2.12 3.70 23.81
C LEU A 164 -2.24 4.25 22.37
N TYR A 165 -1.47 3.67 21.45
CA TYR A 165 -1.40 4.04 20.05
C TYR A 165 -0.97 2.81 19.24
N ASP A 166 -1.86 2.37 18.36
CA ASP A 166 -1.55 1.30 17.42
C ASP A 166 -0.58 1.79 16.33
N GLU A 167 0.26 0.90 15.82
CA GLU A 167 1.12 1.12 14.65
C GLU A 167 0.48 0.46 13.41
N PRO A 168 -0.57 1.08 12.79
CA PRO A 168 -1.36 0.43 11.76
C PRO A 168 -0.71 0.49 10.38
N CYS A 169 0.32 1.31 10.18
CA CYS A 169 0.89 1.62 8.88
C CYS A 169 2.29 1.00 8.73
N VAL A 170 2.67 0.67 7.49
CA VAL A 170 4.03 0.22 7.17
C VAL A 170 4.79 1.32 6.46
N ALA A 171 5.99 1.59 6.95
CA ALA A 171 6.97 2.47 6.30
C ALA A 171 8.27 1.71 6.06
N VAL A 172 8.94 2.02 4.97
CA VAL A 172 10.29 1.53 4.69
C VAL A 172 11.29 2.57 5.19
N ASP A 173 12.14 2.18 6.14
CA ASP A 173 13.29 2.98 6.55
C ASP A 173 14.45 2.74 5.58
N VAL A 174 14.88 3.81 4.90
CA VAL A 174 15.90 3.73 3.84
C VAL A 174 17.31 3.50 4.39
N ASN A 175 17.52 3.69 5.70
CA ASN A 175 18.83 3.47 6.33
C ASN A 175 19.03 2.00 6.67
N LEU A 176 17.98 1.33 7.17
CA LEU A 176 18.06 -0.08 7.58
C LEU A 176 18.26 -1.02 6.39
N MET A 177 17.82 -0.61 5.20
CA MET A 177 18.03 -1.33 3.95
C MET A 177 19.49 -1.32 3.47
N LYS A 178 20.31 -0.36 3.92
CA LYS A 178 21.75 -0.32 3.57
C LYS A 178 22.55 -1.39 4.30
N ASP A 179 22.02 -1.93 5.40
CA ASP A 179 22.68 -2.92 6.26
C ASP A 179 22.32 -4.38 5.87
N ILE A 180 21.44 -4.59 4.88
CA ILE A 180 20.96 -5.91 4.45
C ILE A 180 21.74 -6.46 3.22
N ALA A 181 22.63 -5.66 2.61
CA ALA A 181 23.46 -6.08 1.47
C ALA A 181 24.74 -6.81 1.91
#